data_AF-A0A965UIJ5-F1
#
_entry.id   AF-A0A965UIJ5-F1
#
_cell.length_a   1.000
_cell.length_b   1.000
_cell.length_c   1.000
_cell.angle_alpha   90.00
_cell.angle_beta   90.00
_cell.angle_gamma   90.00
#
_symmetry.space_group_name_H-M   'P 1'
#
loop_
_entity.id
_entity.type
_entity.pdbx_description
1 polymer ?
#
loop_
_entity_poly.entity_id
_entity_poly.type
_entity_poly.pdbx_seq_one_letter_code
_entity_poly.pdbx_strand_id
1 'polypeptide(L)'
;MQRELYDGYCIHFGDTHFVTANYFDEANKLIKQIRAKAKEANERLFGLWESEHGKWRNTVEGFLLPLFKDEMEYKLASDAYMRVFPTLQEYRNPIGVHVVGPLPVSLEIATKPVEGDVQGLLTYENSINTKEVIEAAHANAADKALCLGAELLDDLDVRTVTKVGRQQTGGDKKRGSWQVTAEKLKLISDSVVGFDNLAGLADQLLGAGNAIQSPMRQVREEGCKRFQELQQEIRTELESIVDTRDTSKGLETLQKSLALSNTYTTLCEQIKTAENSNALDLLVKEANIELDIYAQRSKHLNKMIGQRRELISVAGDDLDDLISDIKTPLTSQPTPDF
;
A
#
# COMPACT_ATOMS: atom_id res chain seq x y z
N MET A 1 -10.35 6.49 2.73
CA MET A 1 -11.15 6.73 1.50
C MET A 1 -10.84 8.07 0.82
N GLN A 2 -11.17 9.26 1.38
CA GLN A 2 -10.87 10.54 0.70
C GLN A 2 -9.38 10.83 0.55
N ARG A 3 -8.57 10.57 1.59
CA ARG A 3 -7.11 10.70 1.53
C ARG A 3 -6.47 9.72 0.53
N GLU A 4 -6.91 8.47 0.51
CA GLU A 4 -6.43 7.47 -0.47
C GLU A 4 -6.82 7.81 -1.90
N LEU A 5 -8.00 8.40 -2.12
CA LEU A 5 -8.42 8.93 -3.42
C LEU A 5 -7.52 10.10 -3.82
N TYR A 6 -7.29 11.05 -2.92
CA TYR A 6 -6.43 12.20 -3.17
C TYR A 6 -4.98 11.81 -3.45
N ASP A 7 -4.40 10.94 -2.62
CA ASP A 7 -3.04 10.41 -2.79
C ASP A 7 -2.91 9.51 -4.04
N GLY A 8 -4.02 9.00 -4.56
CA GLY A 8 -4.05 8.23 -5.81
C GLY A 8 -3.91 9.11 -7.05
N TYR A 9 -4.56 10.26 -7.07
CA TYR A 9 -4.57 11.17 -8.23
C TYR A 9 -3.50 12.27 -8.17
N CYS A 10 -2.68 12.30 -7.12
CA CYS A 10 -1.65 13.30 -6.93
C CYS A 10 -0.24 12.71 -6.91
N ILE A 11 0.71 13.40 -7.52
CA ILE A 11 2.13 13.23 -7.24
C ILE A 11 2.53 14.17 -6.11
N HIS A 12 3.41 13.70 -5.21
CA HIS A 12 3.78 14.42 -4.00
C HIS A 12 5.26 14.81 -4.00
N PHE A 13 5.56 16.02 -3.54
CA PHE A 13 6.91 16.45 -3.16
C PHE A 13 6.85 17.38 -1.94
N GLY A 14 7.29 16.89 -0.78
CA GLY A 14 7.09 17.59 0.49
C GLY A 14 5.59 17.79 0.79
N ASP A 15 5.22 19.03 1.12
CA ASP A 15 3.81 19.45 1.30
C ASP A 15 3.13 19.88 -0.02
N THR A 16 3.79 19.71 -1.15
CA THR A 16 3.28 20.10 -2.48
C THR A 16 2.65 18.90 -3.18
N HIS A 17 1.48 19.13 -3.78
CA HIS A 17 0.66 18.09 -4.42
C HIS A 17 0.31 18.48 -5.86
N PHE A 18 0.53 17.56 -6.80
CA PHE A 18 0.33 17.78 -8.23
C PHE A 18 -0.73 16.82 -8.77
N VAL A 19 -1.89 17.34 -9.14
CA VAL A 19 -2.93 16.58 -9.84
C VAL A 19 -2.56 16.50 -11.32
N THR A 20 -2.51 15.30 -11.88
CA THR A 20 -2.18 15.16 -13.31
C THR A 20 -3.36 15.53 -14.20
N ALA A 21 -3.04 16.04 -15.40
CA ALA A 21 -4.02 16.58 -16.33
C ALA A 21 -5.14 15.57 -16.67
N ASN A 22 -4.79 14.28 -16.76
CA ASN A 22 -5.72 13.19 -17.06
C ASN A 22 -6.82 13.02 -16.00
N TYR A 23 -6.54 13.35 -14.75
CA TYR A 23 -7.48 13.20 -13.63
C TYR A 23 -8.10 14.51 -13.16
N PHE A 24 -7.73 15.63 -13.77
CA PHE A 24 -8.21 16.95 -13.38
C PHE A 24 -9.74 17.06 -13.46
N ASP A 25 -10.33 16.61 -14.56
CA ASP A 25 -11.78 16.69 -14.77
C ASP A 25 -12.55 15.74 -13.83
N GLU A 26 -12.03 14.54 -13.60
CA GLU A 26 -12.63 13.57 -12.67
C GLU A 26 -12.53 14.04 -11.23
N ALA A 27 -11.38 14.55 -10.81
CA ALA A 27 -11.16 15.13 -9.49
C ALA A 27 -12.09 16.33 -9.26
N ASN A 28 -12.23 17.22 -10.25
CA ASN A 28 -13.12 18.38 -10.18
C ASN A 28 -14.60 17.95 -10.11
N LYS A 29 -15.00 16.92 -10.86
CA LYS A 29 -16.35 16.33 -10.78
C LYS A 29 -16.62 15.75 -9.38
N LEU A 30 -15.64 15.05 -8.79
CA LEU A 30 -15.74 14.49 -7.45
C LEU A 30 -15.84 15.59 -6.38
N ILE A 31 -15.02 16.63 -6.48
CA ILE A 31 -15.07 17.81 -5.60
C ILE A 31 -16.45 18.46 -5.63
N LYS A 32 -17.03 18.64 -6.83
CA LYS A 32 -18.39 19.18 -6.98
C LYS A 32 -19.43 18.29 -6.30
N GLN A 33 -19.32 16.96 -6.44
CA GLN A 33 -20.20 16.02 -5.74
C GLN A 33 -20.07 16.08 -4.23
N ILE A 34 -18.84 16.18 -3.70
CA ILE A 34 -18.59 16.31 -2.26
C ILE A 34 -19.20 17.61 -1.73
N ARG A 35 -18.99 18.73 -2.43
CA ARG A 35 -19.60 20.03 -2.07
C ARG A 35 -21.13 19.96 -2.09
N ALA A 36 -21.73 19.30 -3.07
CA ALA A 36 -23.18 19.12 -3.14
C ALA A 36 -23.71 18.31 -1.95
N LYS A 37 -23.06 17.18 -1.62
CA LYS A 37 -23.42 16.36 -0.45
C LYS A 37 -23.24 17.09 0.87
N ALA A 38 -22.16 17.85 1.02
CA ALA A 38 -21.93 18.67 2.22
C ALA A 38 -23.02 19.74 2.37
N LYS A 39 -23.43 20.37 1.26
CA LYS A 39 -24.56 21.32 1.26
C LYS A 39 -25.86 20.65 1.70
N GLU A 40 -26.19 19.49 1.15
CA GLU A 40 -27.40 18.74 1.51
C GLU A 40 -27.39 18.28 2.98
N ALA A 41 -26.21 17.92 3.50
CA ALA A 41 -26.03 17.58 4.91
C ALA A 41 -26.20 18.81 5.82
N ASN A 42 -25.64 19.97 5.43
CA ASN A 42 -25.82 21.22 6.16
C ASN A 42 -27.27 21.70 6.16
N GLU A 43 -28.01 21.54 5.05
CA GLU A 43 -29.45 21.83 4.98
C GLU A 43 -30.25 20.94 5.94
N ARG A 44 -29.92 19.64 6.02
CA ARG A 44 -30.53 18.73 6.99
C ARG A 44 -30.20 19.10 8.44
N LEU A 45 -28.93 19.40 8.74
CA LEU A 45 -28.49 19.82 10.06
C LEU A 45 -29.17 21.13 10.49
N PHE A 46 -29.27 22.09 9.57
CA PHE A 46 -29.96 23.34 9.82
C PHE A 46 -31.42 23.11 10.24
N GLY A 47 -32.14 22.21 9.55
CA GLY A 47 -33.51 21.84 9.91
C GLY A 47 -33.66 21.14 11.26
N LEU A 48 -32.59 20.56 11.82
CA LEU A 48 -32.60 19.92 13.13
C LEU A 48 -32.30 20.87 14.29
N TRP A 49 -31.79 22.08 14.00
CA TRP A 49 -31.31 23.01 15.02
C TRP A 49 -32.36 23.34 16.08
N GLU A 50 -33.60 23.65 15.69
CA GLU A 50 -34.66 23.98 16.66
C GLU A 50 -34.95 22.80 17.60
N SER A 51 -34.97 21.58 17.06
CA SER A 51 -35.23 20.38 17.85
C SER A 51 -34.08 20.08 18.83
N GLU A 52 -32.84 20.22 18.39
CA GLU A 52 -31.66 19.95 19.21
C GLU A 52 -31.42 21.06 20.25
N HIS A 53 -31.64 22.33 19.87
CA HIS A 53 -31.62 23.46 20.80
C HIS A 53 -32.72 23.31 21.87
N GLY A 54 -33.91 22.81 21.49
CA GLY A 54 -34.98 22.49 22.43
C GLY A 54 -34.59 21.38 23.42
N LYS A 55 -33.98 20.28 22.93
CA LYS A 55 -33.46 19.20 23.80
C LYS A 55 -32.35 19.69 24.73
N TRP A 56 -31.44 20.52 24.23
CA TRP A 56 -30.38 21.14 25.02
C TRP A 56 -30.97 21.99 26.14
N ARG A 57 -31.91 22.88 25.82
CA ARG A 57 -32.62 23.70 26.81
C ARG A 57 -33.25 22.83 27.90
N ASN A 58 -34.02 21.80 27.52
CA ASN A 58 -34.67 20.91 28.49
C ASN A 58 -33.66 20.19 29.41
N THR A 59 -32.50 19.83 28.86
CA THR A 59 -31.42 19.17 29.61
C THR A 59 -30.75 20.13 30.60
N VAL A 60 -30.46 21.35 30.15
CA VAL A 60 -29.89 22.42 30.98
C VAL A 60 -30.86 22.79 32.10
N GLU A 61 -32.14 23.00 31.79
CA GLU A 61 -33.18 23.27 32.78
C GLU A 61 -33.31 22.13 33.78
N GLY A 62 -33.40 20.88 33.33
CA GLY A 62 -33.52 19.71 34.20
C GLY A 62 -32.30 19.48 35.11
N PHE A 63 -31.10 19.88 34.67
CA PHE A 63 -29.88 19.81 35.47
C PHE A 63 -29.76 20.97 36.47
N LEU A 64 -30.07 22.20 36.05
CA LEU A 64 -29.84 23.40 36.86
C LEU A 64 -30.99 23.70 37.84
N LEU A 65 -32.25 23.45 37.48
CA LEU A 65 -33.41 23.74 38.35
C LEU A 65 -33.31 23.15 39.77
N PRO A 66 -32.82 21.91 39.96
CA PRO A 66 -32.68 21.34 41.30
C PRO A 66 -31.53 21.94 42.13
N LEU A 67 -30.56 22.60 41.50
CA LEU A 67 -29.31 23.04 42.12
C LEU A 67 -29.38 24.47 42.68
N PHE A 68 -30.28 25.30 42.16
CA PHE A 68 -30.39 26.72 42.53
C PHE A 68 -31.72 27.00 43.23
N LYS A 69 -31.64 27.70 44.36
CA LYS A 69 -32.82 28.22 45.09
C LYS A 69 -33.12 29.68 44.75
N ASP A 70 -32.08 30.42 44.34
CA ASP A 70 -32.19 31.80 43.90
C ASP A 70 -32.42 31.85 42.37
N GLU A 71 -33.47 32.56 41.97
CA GLU A 71 -33.88 32.66 40.57
C GLU A 71 -32.89 33.44 39.71
N MET A 72 -32.17 34.39 40.32
CA MET A 72 -31.21 35.24 39.61
C MET A 72 -29.91 34.47 39.32
N GLU A 73 -29.43 33.68 40.27
CA GLU A 73 -28.28 32.78 40.09
C GLU A 73 -28.57 31.68 39.06
N TYR A 74 -29.76 31.08 39.12
CA TYR A 74 -30.23 30.13 38.13
C TYR A 74 -30.21 30.72 36.71
N LYS A 75 -30.76 31.93 36.55
CA LYS A 75 -30.84 32.60 35.25
C LYS A 75 -29.45 32.90 34.67
N LEU A 76 -28.51 33.34 35.52
CA LEU A 76 -27.14 33.61 35.11
C LEU A 76 -26.43 32.32 34.64
N ALA A 77 -26.61 31.20 35.36
CA ALA A 77 -26.06 29.91 34.99
C ALA A 77 -26.70 29.36 33.70
N SER A 78 -28.03 29.43 33.59
CA SER A 78 -28.78 28.99 32.40
C SER A 78 -28.34 29.75 31.15
N ASP A 79 -28.23 31.07 31.22
CA ASP A 79 -27.75 31.90 30.11
C ASP A 79 -26.31 31.53 29.69
N ALA A 80 -25.45 31.19 30.64
CA ALA A 80 -24.09 30.74 30.34
C ALA A 80 -24.07 29.38 29.60
N TYR A 81 -24.87 28.41 30.04
CA TYR A 81 -24.98 27.11 29.38
C TYR A 81 -25.66 27.20 28.00
N MET A 82 -26.64 28.09 27.83
CA MET A 82 -27.31 28.29 26.56
C MET A 82 -26.39 28.94 25.51
N ARG A 83 -25.41 29.75 25.92
CA ARG A 83 -24.39 30.32 25.01
C ARG A 83 -23.39 29.30 24.46
N VAL A 84 -23.26 28.12 25.09
CA VAL A 84 -22.38 27.05 24.61
C VAL A 84 -22.97 26.36 23.39
N PHE A 85 -24.30 26.38 23.23
CA PHE A 85 -24.94 25.79 22.08
C PHE A 85 -24.74 26.70 20.85
N PRO A 86 -24.35 26.14 19.68
CA PRO A 86 -24.11 26.94 18.48
C PRO A 86 -25.33 27.75 18.09
N THR A 87 -25.13 28.99 17.65
CA THR A 87 -26.20 29.81 17.11
C THR A 87 -26.74 29.21 15.81
N LEU A 88 -27.99 29.55 15.46
CA LEU A 88 -28.60 29.11 14.20
C LEU A 88 -27.74 29.47 12.97
N GLN A 89 -27.00 30.57 13.05
CA GLN A 89 -26.13 31.05 11.98
C GLN A 89 -24.83 30.24 11.87
N GLU A 90 -24.25 29.82 12.99
CA GLU A 90 -23.11 28.90 13.05
C GLU A 90 -23.49 27.47 12.64
N TYR A 91 -24.73 27.06 12.94
CA TYR A 91 -25.27 25.75 12.57
C TYR A 91 -25.73 25.64 11.10
N ARG A 92 -25.70 26.76 10.36
CA ARG A 92 -26.11 26.80 8.94
C ARG A 92 -25.09 26.17 8.00
N ASN A 93 -23.81 26.14 8.36
CA ASN A 93 -22.76 25.57 7.53
C ASN A 93 -21.63 24.88 8.32
N PRO A 94 -21.95 23.92 9.21
CA PRO A 94 -20.97 23.26 10.07
C PRO A 94 -19.97 22.39 9.29
N ILE A 95 -20.37 21.84 8.14
CA ILE A 95 -19.49 21.04 7.29
C ILE A 95 -18.85 21.93 6.23
N GLY A 96 -17.57 22.26 6.41
CA GLY A 96 -16.74 22.98 5.43
C GLY A 96 -15.97 22.02 4.51
N VAL A 97 -16.00 22.28 3.19
CA VAL A 97 -15.19 21.53 2.21
C VAL A 97 -14.14 22.47 1.62
N HIS A 98 -12.90 22.33 2.09
CA HIS A 98 -11.76 23.07 1.60
C HIS A 98 -11.03 22.27 0.52
N VAL A 99 -10.77 22.92 -0.61
CA VAL A 99 -10.04 22.35 -1.74
C VAL A 99 -8.82 23.23 -1.94
N VAL A 100 -7.62 22.67 -1.74
CA VAL A 100 -6.39 23.33 -2.13
C VAL A 100 -6.33 23.29 -3.65
N GLY A 101 -6.17 24.47 -4.26
CA GLY A 101 -6.50 24.71 -5.67
C GLY A 101 -5.75 23.82 -6.67
N PRO A 102 -6.30 23.63 -7.87
CA PRO A 102 -5.65 22.84 -8.90
C PRO A 102 -4.49 23.58 -9.56
N LEU A 103 -3.57 22.80 -10.13
CA LEU A 103 -2.58 23.29 -11.08
C LEU A 103 -3.26 24.02 -12.25
N PRO A 104 -2.64 25.06 -12.82
CA PRO A 104 -2.89 25.46 -14.20
C PRO A 104 -2.54 24.29 -15.12
N VAL A 105 -3.47 23.90 -16.00
CA VAL A 105 -3.33 22.80 -16.98
C VAL A 105 -2.23 23.12 -18.03
N SER A 106 -1.73 24.36 -18.03
CA SER A 106 -0.58 24.81 -18.81
C SER A 106 0.26 25.78 -17.99
N LEU A 107 1.54 25.46 -17.79
CA LEU A 107 2.53 26.47 -17.47
C LEU A 107 2.75 27.31 -18.73
N GLU A 108 2.24 28.54 -18.75
CA GLU A 108 2.72 29.50 -19.74
C GLU A 108 4.22 29.65 -19.55
N ILE A 109 5.00 29.32 -20.57
CA ILE A 109 6.44 29.53 -20.57
C ILE A 109 6.64 31.05 -20.55
N ALA A 110 6.91 31.59 -19.36
CA ALA A 110 7.22 33.00 -19.22
C ALA A 110 8.49 33.30 -20.01
N THR A 111 8.39 34.19 -20.99
CA THR A 111 9.58 34.71 -21.69
C THR A 111 10.46 35.48 -20.72
N LYS A 112 11.78 35.38 -20.91
CA LYS A 112 12.76 36.07 -20.08
C LYS A 112 12.40 37.56 -19.97
N PRO A 113 12.26 38.11 -18.75
CA PRO A 113 11.71 39.45 -18.53
C PRO A 113 12.64 40.53 -19.06
N VAL A 114 12.06 41.68 -19.43
CA VAL A 114 12.79 42.89 -19.82
C VAL A 114 13.34 43.56 -18.56
N GLU A 115 14.55 44.12 -18.66
CA GLU A 115 15.23 44.79 -17.54
C GLU A 115 14.35 45.92 -16.96
N GLY A 116 14.02 45.85 -15.66
CA GLY A 116 13.17 46.82 -14.97
C GLY A 116 11.70 46.43 -14.77
N ASP A 117 11.20 45.36 -15.41
CA ASP A 117 9.85 44.83 -15.15
C ASP A 117 9.84 43.83 -13.99
N VAL A 118 9.55 44.34 -12.79
CA VAL A 118 9.47 43.55 -11.56
C VAL A 118 8.35 42.49 -11.62
N GLN A 119 7.24 42.80 -12.29
CA GLN A 119 6.10 41.87 -12.38
C GLN A 119 6.43 40.72 -13.34
N GLY A 120 7.05 41.02 -14.48
CA GLY A 120 7.57 40.03 -15.41
C GLY A 120 8.63 39.12 -14.79
N LEU A 121 9.51 39.67 -13.96
CA LEU A 121 10.51 38.90 -13.21
C LEU A 121 9.86 37.95 -12.20
N LEU A 122 8.89 38.42 -11.41
CA LEU A 122 8.17 37.57 -10.45
C LEU A 122 7.43 36.43 -11.15
N THR A 123 6.76 36.69 -12.28
CA THR A 123 6.07 35.64 -13.06
C THR A 123 7.07 34.63 -13.64
N TYR A 124 8.22 35.09 -14.15
CA TYR A 124 9.27 34.23 -14.68
C TYR A 124 9.86 33.31 -13.61
N GLU A 125 10.28 33.86 -12.48
CA GLU A 125 10.84 33.11 -11.34
C GLU A 125 9.81 32.13 -10.76
N ASN A 126 8.54 32.52 -10.65
CA ASN A 126 7.47 31.60 -10.25
C ASN A 126 7.29 30.44 -11.22
N SER A 127 7.42 30.67 -12.53
CA SER A 127 7.33 29.61 -13.53
C SER A 127 8.51 28.62 -13.43
N ILE A 128 9.72 29.13 -13.17
CA ILE A 128 10.92 28.30 -12.96
C ILE A 128 10.77 27.47 -11.70
N ASN A 129 10.44 28.10 -10.57
CA ASN A 129 10.24 27.40 -9.30
C ASN A 129 9.17 26.30 -9.43
N THR A 130 8.05 26.61 -10.11
CA THR A 130 6.99 25.61 -10.32
C THR A 130 7.48 24.45 -11.19
N LYS A 131 8.25 24.73 -12.25
CA LYS A 131 8.83 23.70 -13.12
C LYS A 131 9.80 22.80 -12.35
N GLU A 132 10.71 23.37 -11.55
CA GLU A 132 11.67 22.61 -10.75
C GLU A 132 10.98 21.69 -9.74
N VAL A 133 9.93 22.18 -9.07
CA VAL A 133 9.17 21.36 -8.11
C VAL A 133 8.41 20.24 -8.83
N ILE A 134 7.86 20.48 -10.03
CA ILE A 134 7.21 19.43 -10.85
C ILE A 134 8.23 18.37 -11.28
N GLU A 135 9.40 18.78 -11.75
CA GLU A 135 10.47 17.84 -12.15
C GLU A 135 10.90 16.97 -10.97
N ALA A 136 11.07 17.56 -9.79
CA ALA A 136 11.37 16.83 -8.56
C ALA A 136 10.23 15.88 -8.14
N ALA A 137 8.97 16.29 -8.31
CA ALA A 137 7.81 15.46 -8.05
C ALA A 137 7.75 14.25 -9.01
N HIS A 138 7.99 14.47 -10.30
CA HIS A 138 8.08 13.40 -11.31
C HIS A 138 9.22 12.42 -11.00
N ALA A 139 10.39 12.92 -10.61
CA ALA A 139 11.52 12.10 -10.20
C ALA A 139 11.19 11.25 -8.96
N ASN A 140 10.46 11.79 -7.98
CA ASN A 140 10.01 11.04 -6.81
C ASN A 140 8.96 9.98 -7.17
N ALA A 141 7.98 10.31 -8.01
CA ALA A 141 7.01 9.33 -8.52
C ALA A 141 7.69 8.20 -9.29
N ALA A 142 8.66 8.54 -10.13
CA ALA A 142 9.53 7.58 -10.81
C ALA A 142 10.22 6.63 -9.82
N ASP A 143 10.87 7.19 -8.79
CA ASP A 143 11.56 6.43 -7.74
C ASP A 143 10.60 5.47 -7.02
N LYS A 144 9.39 5.96 -6.71
CA LYS A 144 8.33 5.16 -6.09
C LYS A 144 7.84 4.03 -6.99
N ALA A 145 7.72 4.26 -8.31
CA ALA A 145 7.36 3.20 -9.25
C ALA A 145 8.43 2.11 -9.33
N LEU A 146 9.72 2.47 -9.26
CA LEU A 146 10.82 1.50 -9.19
C LEU A 146 10.74 0.66 -7.92
N CYS A 147 10.46 1.28 -6.76
CA CYS A 147 10.21 0.56 -5.51
C CYS A 147 9.00 -0.38 -5.61
N LEU A 148 7.91 0.06 -6.22
CA LEU A 148 6.72 -0.78 -6.46
C LEU A 148 7.03 -1.94 -7.42
N GLY A 149 7.89 -1.73 -8.42
CA GLY A 149 8.40 -2.78 -9.29
C GLY A 149 9.22 -3.83 -8.52
N ALA A 150 10.06 -3.41 -7.58
CA ALA A 150 10.80 -4.31 -6.70
C ALA A 150 9.86 -5.12 -5.79
N GLU A 151 8.87 -4.47 -5.17
CA GLU A 151 7.84 -5.15 -4.38
C GLU A 151 7.03 -6.17 -5.20
N LEU A 152 6.70 -5.83 -6.45
CA LEU A 152 6.00 -6.72 -7.38
C LEU A 152 6.84 -7.96 -7.70
N LEU A 153 8.13 -7.78 -7.98
CA LEU A 153 9.05 -8.87 -8.26
C LEU A 153 9.20 -9.81 -7.06
N ASP A 154 9.32 -9.27 -5.86
CA ASP A 154 9.36 -10.07 -4.63
C ASP A 154 8.08 -10.87 -4.41
N ASP A 155 6.92 -10.24 -4.64
CA ASP A 155 5.62 -10.90 -4.53
C ASP A 155 5.48 -12.03 -5.56
N LEU A 156 6.02 -11.87 -6.79
CA LEU A 156 6.09 -12.90 -7.84
C LEU A 156 6.93 -14.12 -7.44
N ASP A 157 8.04 -13.90 -6.75
CA ASP A 157 8.95 -14.99 -6.38
C ASP A 157 8.45 -15.80 -5.17
N VAL A 158 7.66 -15.19 -4.29
CA VAL A 158 7.33 -15.77 -2.97
C VAL A 158 5.90 -16.29 -2.89
N ARG A 159 4.93 -15.59 -3.50
CA ARG A 159 3.52 -15.84 -3.19
C ARG A 159 2.92 -16.87 -4.14
N THR A 160 2.01 -17.66 -3.58
CA THR A 160 1.21 -18.61 -4.36
C THR A 160 0.35 -17.86 -5.37
N VAL A 161 0.36 -18.32 -6.61
CA VAL A 161 -0.41 -17.77 -7.73
C VAL A 161 -1.92 -17.64 -7.44
N THR A 162 -2.47 -18.53 -6.61
CA THR A 162 -3.88 -18.51 -6.18
C THR A 162 -4.26 -17.31 -5.30
N LYS A 163 -3.28 -16.52 -4.84
CA LYS A 163 -3.48 -15.29 -4.06
C LYS A 163 -3.48 -14.03 -4.92
N VAL A 164 -3.13 -14.12 -6.20
CA VAL A 164 -3.20 -12.99 -7.13
C VAL A 164 -4.66 -12.57 -7.30
N GLY A 165 -4.96 -11.29 -7.03
CA GLY A 165 -6.32 -10.75 -7.09
C GLY A 165 -7.22 -11.03 -5.87
N ARG A 166 -6.77 -11.76 -4.84
CA ARG A 166 -7.55 -11.91 -3.59
C ARG A 166 -7.38 -10.69 -2.68
N GLN A 167 -8.51 -10.19 -2.18
CA GLN A 167 -8.56 -9.30 -1.02
C GLN A 167 -7.80 -9.96 0.14
N GLN A 168 -6.96 -9.22 0.86
CA GLN A 168 -6.47 -9.67 2.16
C GLN A 168 -7.66 -9.65 3.14
N THR A 169 -8.42 -10.73 3.21
CA THR A 169 -9.48 -10.88 4.21
C THR A 169 -8.85 -10.90 5.60
N GLY A 170 -9.16 -9.91 6.44
CA GLY A 170 -8.70 -9.83 7.84
C GLY A 170 -8.30 -8.44 8.36
N GLY A 171 -8.28 -7.39 7.53
CA GLY A 171 -8.06 -6.01 7.97
C GLY A 171 -8.93 -5.01 7.22
N ASP A 172 -9.00 -3.76 7.69
CA ASP A 172 -9.83 -2.68 7.12
C ASP A 172 -9.52 -2.34 5.64
N LYS A 173 -8.43 -2.89 5.08
CA LYS A 173 -8.01 -2.67 3.70
C LYS A 173 -8.76 -3.60 2.75
N LYS A 174 -9.57 -3.00 1.87
CA LYS A 174 -10.41 -3.67 0.88
C LYS A 174 -9.70 -4.17 -0.39
N ARG A 175 -8.37 -4.16 -0.49
CA ARG A 175 -7.65 -4.54 -1.74
C ARG A 175 -6.46 -5.45 -1.45
N GLY A 176 -6.19 -6.44 -2.31
CA GLY A 176 -5.01 -7.29 -2.23
C GLY A 176 -3.72 -6.53 -2.56
N SER A 177 -2.55 -6.97 -2.08
CA SER A 177 -1.27 -6.24 -2.33
C SER A 177 -1.01 -6.00 -3.82
N TRP A 178 -1.20 -7.03 -4.64
CA TRP A 178 -1.08 -6.99 -6.09
C TRP A 178 -2.00 -5.96 -6.75
N GLN A 179 -3.24 -5.83 -6.27
CA GLN A 179 -4.19 -4.84 -6.78
C GLN A 179 -3.73 -3.43 -6.44
N VAL A 180 -3.28 -3.22 -5.20
CA VAL A 180 -2.73 -1.93 -4.77
C VAL A 180 -1.49 -1.56 -5.60
N THR A 181 -0.60 -2.51 -5.87
CA THR A 181 0.59 -2.28 -6.69
C THR A 181 0.24 -1.95 -8.14
N ALA A 182 -0.65 -2.72 -8.78
CA ALA A 182 -1.09 -2.46 -10.15
C ALA A 182 -1.79 -1.09 -10.29
N GLU A 183 -2.69 -0.76 -9.36
CA GLU A 183 -3.38 0.54 -9.36
C GLU A 183 -2.41 1.70 -9.21
N LYS A 184 -1.44 1.58 -8.29
CA LYS A 184 -0.41 2.61 -8.11
C LYS A 184 0.51 2.73 -9.32
N LEU A 185 0.93 1.62 -9.92
CA LEU A 185 1.77 1.64 -11.12
C LEU A 185 1.04 2.32 -12.28
N LYS A 186 -0.24 2.03 -12.47
CA LYS A 186 -1.09 2.68 -13.48
C LYS A 186 -1.21 4.19 -13.27
N LEU A 187 -1.48 4.61 -12.03
CA LEU A 187 -1.56 6.03 -11.68
C LEU A 187 -0.22 6.76 -11.94
N ILE A 188 0.91 6.10 -11.62
CA ILE A 188 2.23 6.66 -11.88
C ILE A 188 2.54 6.67 -13.37
N SER A 189 2.21 5.62 -14.14
CA SER A 189 2.47 5.58 -15.59
C SER A 189 1.75 6.68 -16.35
N ASP A 190 0.52 7.03 -15.94
CA ASP A 190 -0.22 8.14 -16.54
C ASP A 190 0.44 9.51 -16.34
N SER A 191 1.41 9.58 -15.44
CA SER A 191 2.04 10.81 -14.96
C SER A 191 3.55 10.86 -15.24
N VAL A 192 4.18 9.70 -15.39
CA VAL A 192 5.61 9.52 -15.56
C VAL A 192 5.85 8.55 -16.72
N VAL A 193 6.47 9.06 -17.78
CA VAL A 193 6.78 8.29 -18.99
C VAL A 193 7.70 7.11 -18.69
N GLY A 194 7.48 5.99 -19.37
CA GLY A 194 8.37 4.82 -19.32
C GLY A 194 7.96 3.75 -18.32
N PHE A 195 6.74 3.82 -17.78
CA PHE A 195 6.14 2.75 -16.97
C PHE A 195 4.86 2.16 -17.58
N ASP A 196 4.46 2.62 -18.77
CA ASP A 196 3.20 2.26 -19.41
C ASP A 196 3.09 0.74 -19.64
N ASN A 197 4.17 0.13 -20.12
CA ASN A 197 4.20 -1.31 -20.36
C ASN A 197 4.14 -2.09 -19.04
N LEU A 198 4.92 -1.68 -18.04
CA LEU A 198 4.90 -2.28 -16.71
C LEU A 198 3.49 -2.21 -16.06
N ALA A 199 2.80 -1.07 -16.18
CA ALA A 199 1.43 -0.92 -15.72
C ALA A 199 0.46 -1.85 -16.47
N GLY A 200 0.60 -1.96 -17.79
CA GLY A 200 -0.17 -2.89 -18.61
C GLY A 200 0.05 -4.36 -18.23
N LEU A 201 1.29 -4.75 -17.95
CA LEU A 201 1.64 -6.09 -17.48
C LEU A 201 1.06 -6.38 -16.10
N ALA A 202 1.09 -5.39 -15.18
CA ALA A 202 0.48 -5.52 -13.86
C ALA A 202 -1.05 -5.70 -13.93
N ASP A 203 -1.74 -5.00 -14.84
CA ASP A 203 -3.18 -5.20 -15.10
C ASP A 203 -3.47 -6.61 -15.67
N GLN A 204 -2.65 -7.07 -16.62
CA GLN A 204 -2.77 -8.43 -17.17
C GLN A 204 -2.54 -9.52 -16.11
N LEU A 205 -1.63 -9.27 -15.17
CA LEU A 205 -1.35 -10.16 -14.05
C LEU A 205 -2.56 -10.34 -13.15
N LEU A 206 -3.30 -9.27 -12.86
CA LEU A 206 -4.57 -9.37 -12.14
C LEU A 206 -5.60 -10.17 -12.94
N GLY A 207 -5.65 -9.99 -14.26
CA GLY A 207 -6.48 -10.78 -15.17
C GLY A 207 -6.18 -12.27 -15.10
N ALA A 208 -4.90 -12.65 -15.17
CA ALA A 208 -4.45 -14.03 -15.00
C ALA A 208 -4.83 -14.58 -13.62
N GLY A 209 -4.64 -13.81 -12.55
CA GLY A 209 -5.05 -14.19 -11.19
C GLY A 209 -6.55 -14.47 -11.06
N ASN A 210 -7.40 -13.71 -11.75
CA ASN A 210 -8.84 -13.96 -11.80
C ASN A 210 -9.17 -15.23 -12.60
N ALA A 211 -8.51 -15.46 -13.74
CA ALA A 211 -8.71 -16.65 -14.56
C ALA A 211 -8.36 -17.94 -13.80
N ILE A 212 -7.30 -17.93 -12.99
CA ILE A 212 -6.87 -19.06 -12.15
C ILE A 212 -7.92 -19.44 -11.11
N GLN A 213 -8.79 -18.51 -10.73
CA GLN A 213 -9.88 -18.74 -9.79
C GLN A 213 -11.19 -19.16 -10.48
N SER A 214 -11.20 -19.27 -11.80
CA SER A 214 -12.40 -19.65 -12.57
C SER A 214 -12.91 -21.04 -12.17
N PRO A 215 -14.24 -21.27 -12.13
CA PRO A 215 -14.79 -22.61 -11.95
C PRO A 215 -14.48 -23.54 -13.13
N MET A 216 -14.17 -22.99 -14.31
CA MET A 216 -13.85 -23.75 -15.52
C MET A 216 -12.38 -24.18 -15.55
N ARG A 217 -12.12 -25.49 -15.67
CA ARG A 217 -10.76 -26.04 -15.64
C ARG A 217 -9.84 -25.48 -16.73
N GLN A 218 -10.33 -25.41 -17.97
CA GLN A 218 -9.56 -24.88 -19.11
C GLN A 218 -9.08 -23.44 -18.85
N VAL A 219 -9.99 -22.58 -18.36
CA VAL A 219 -9.68 -21.18 -18.04
C VAL A 219 -8.64 -21.07 -16.92
N ARG A 220 -8.66 -21.99 -15.93
CA ARG A 220 -7.63 -22.02 -14.88
C ARG A 220 -6.26 -22.41 -15.42
N GLU A 221 -6.21 -23.43 -16.27
CA GLU A 221 -4.96 -23.91 -16.88
C GLU A 221 -4.34 -22.82 -17.77
N GLU A 222 -5.14 -22.15 -18.59
CA GLU A 222 -4.73 -20.99 -19.37
C GLU A 222 -4.26 -19.83 -18.49
N GLY A 223 -4.97 -19.52 -17.41
CA GLY A 223 -4.58 -18.50 -16.44
C GLY A 223 -3.23 -18.80 -15.78
N CYS A 224 -2.98 -20.05 -15.37
CA CYS A 224 -1.71 -20.47 -14.79
C CYS A 224 -0.56 -20.32 -15.79
N LYS A 225 -0.77 -20.71 -17.05
CA LYS A 225 0.22 -20.54 -18.11
C LYS A 225 0.53 -19.07 -18.35
N ARG A 226 -0.51 -18.23 -18.49
CA ARG A 226 -0.35 -16.78 -18.69
C ARG A 226 0.37 -16.12 -17.52
N PHE A 227 0.13 -16.57 -16.28
CA PHE A 227 0.85 -16.06 -15.13
C PHE A 227 2.36 -16.32 -15.20
N GLN A 228 2.78 -17.52 -15.62
CA GLN A 228 4.20 -17.85 -15.78
C GLN A 228 4.86 -17.01 -16.88
N GLU A 229 4.17 -16.80 -18.00
CA GLU A 229 4.63 -15.91 -19.08
C GLU A 229 4.78 -14.48 -18.57
N LEU A 230 3.76 -13.96 -17.87
CA LEU A 230 3.75 -12.61 -17.31
C LEU A 230 4.86 -12.39 -16.27
N GLN A 231 5.19 -13.40 -15.47
CA GLN A 231 6.31 -13.30 -14.52
C GLN A 231 7.63 -12.98 -15.25
N GLN A 232 7.87 -13.62 -16.39
CA GLN A 232 9.07 -13.38 -17.18
C GLN A 232 9.00 -12.06 -17.97
N GLU A 233 7.83 -11.72 -18.52
CA GLU A 233 7.61 -10.43 -19.20
C GLU A 233 7.85 -9.25 -18.25
N ILE A 234 7.30 -9.31 -17.03
CA ILE A 234 7.49 -8.28 -15.99
C ILE A 234 8.95 -8.16 -15.58
N ARG A 235 9.65 -9.28 -15.38
CA ARG A 235 11.08 -9.25 -15.05
C ARG A 235 11.90 -8.57 -16.16
N THR A 236 11.66 -8.96 -17.41
CA THR A 236 12.37 -8.42 -18.58
C THR A 236 12.11 -6.91 -18.75
N GLU A 237 10.86 -6.47 -18.52
CA GLU A 237 10.50 -5.05 -18.55
C GLU A 237 11.24 -4.28 -17.44
N LEU A 238 11.27 -4.80 -16.21
CA LEU A 238 11.98 -4.18 -15.10
C LEU A 238 13.48 -4.08 -15.34
N GLU A 239 14.10 -5.09 -15.97
CA GLU A 239 15.51 -5.05 -16.41
C GLU A 239 15.72 -3.93 -17.45
N SER A 240 14.85 -3.83 -18.46
CA SER A 240 14.92 -2.76 -19.47
C SER A 240 14.74 -1.36 -18.87
N ILE A 241 13.89 -1.21 -17.85
CA ILE A 241 13.69 0.07 -17.14
C ILE A 241 14.96 0.44 -16.37
N VAL A 242 15.66 -0.55 -15.80
CA VAL A 242 16.92 -0.32 -15.09
C VAL A 242 18.01 0.17 -16.04
N ASP A 243 18.11 -0.42 -17.23
CA ASP A 243 19.15 -0.09 -18.20
C ASP A 243 18.99 1.31 -18.83
N THR A 244 17.80 1.91 -18.73
CA THR A 244 17.43 3.15 -19.41
C THR A 244 17.30 4.37 -18.50
N ARG A 245 17.47 4.21 -17.17
CA ARG A 245 17.26 5.28 -16.19
C ARG A 245 18.51 5.67 -15.41
N ASP A 246 18.56 6.95 -15.04
CA ASP A 246 19.60 7.52 -14.19
C ASP A 246 19.50 7.02 -12.73
N THR A 247 20.62 7.00 -12.02
CA THR A 247 20.74 6.46 -10.65
C THR A 247 19.78 7.14 -9.67
N SER A 248 18.99 6.34 -8.97
CA SER A 248 18.08 6.77 -7.89
C SER A 248 18.01 5.70 -6.79
N LYS A 249 17.46 6.03 -5.60
CA LYS A 249 17.33 5.05 -4.50
C LYS A 249 16.40 3.89 -4.87
N GLY A 250 15.31 4.18 -5.57
CA GLY A 250 14.39 3.21 -6.14
C GLY A 250 15.05 2.34 -7.21
N LEU A 251 15.93 2.91 -8.04
CA LEU A 251 16.71 2.14 -9.00
C LEU A 251 17.64 1.15 -8.30
N GLU A 252 18.38 1.58 -7.28
CA GLU A 252 19.23 0.69 -6.48
C GLU A 252 18.41 -0.43 -5.81
N THR A 253 17.22 -0.10 -5.32
CA THR A 253 16.28 -1.02 -4.69
C THR A 253 15.81 -2.09 -5.69
N LEU A 254 15.43 -1.67 -6.90
CA LEU A 254 15.02 -2.56 -7.99
C LEU A 254 16.19 -3.45 -8.47
N GLN A 255 17.37 -2.85 -8.70
CA GLN A 255 18.58 -3.58 -9.07
C GLN A 255 18.93 -4.68 -8.06
N LYS A 256 18.84 -4.37 -6.76
CA LYS A 256 19.02 -5.35 -5.69
C LYS A 256 17.97 -6.46 -5.77
N SER A 257 16.68 -6.14 -5.94
CA SER A 257 15.63 -7.16 -6.02
C SER A 257 15.82 -8.10 -7.23
N LEU A 258 16.20 -7.53 -8.39
CA LEU A 258 16.52 -8.29 -9.61
C LEU A 258 17.71 -9.22 -9.43
N ALA A 259 18.83 -8.71 -8.91
CA ALA A 259 20.03 -9.50 -8.68
C ALA A 259 19.77 -10.66 -7.69
N LEU A 260 18.98 -10.40 -6.64
CA LEU A 260 18.69 -11.37 -5.59
C LEU A 260 17.58 -12.34 -5.95
N SER A 261 16.75 -12.10 -6.97
CA SER A 261 15.69 -13.03 -7.39
C SER A 261 16.25 -14.41 -7.79
N ASN A 262 17.39 -14.42 -8.49
CA ASN A 262 18.09 -15.64 -8.88
C ASN A 262 18.76 -16.33 -7.68
N THR A 263 19.39 -15.54 -6.81
CA THR A 263 20.01 -16.03 -5.56
C THR A 263 18.96 -16.64 -4.64
N TYR A 264 17.84 -15.98 -4.44
CA TYR A 264 16.70 -16.43 -3.66
C TYR A 264 16.14 -17.77 -4.17
N THR A 265 15.96 -17.92 -5.49
CA THR A 265 15.49 -19.18 -6.08
C THR A 265 16.45 -20.34 -5.79
N THR A 266 17.75 -20.07 -5.90
CA THR A 266 18.83 -21.03 -5.60
C THR A 266 18.84 -21.41 -4.11
N LEU A 267 18.76 -20.41 -3.23
CA LEU A 267 18.72 -20.57 -1.78
C LEU A 267 17.49 -21.38 -1.34
N CYS A 268 16.34 -21.13 -1.96
CA CYS A 268 15.13 -21.91 -1.71
C CYS A 268 15.33 -23.40 -1.99
N GLU A 269 16.02 -23.74 -3.08
CA GLU A 269 16.29 -25.14 -3.44
C GLU A 269 17.31 -25.78 -2.50
N GLN A 270 18.36 -25.05 -2.12
CA GLN A 270 19.34 -25.50 -1.13
C GLN A 270 18.72 -25.75 0.25
N ILE A 271 17.81 -24.88 0.70
CA ILE A 271 17.08 -25.07 1.96
C ILE A 271 16.22 -26.34 1.91
N LYS A 272 15.54 -26.61 0.79
CA LYS A 272 14.71 -27.82 0.64
C LYS A 272 15.54 -29.11 0.65
N THR A 273 16.74 -29.05 0.08
CA THR A 273 17.61 -30.22 -0.11
C THR A 273 18.61 -30.43 1.02
N ALA A 274 18.76 -29.48 1.94
CA ALA A 274 19.69 -29.59 3.08
C ALA A 274 19.43 -30.86 3.92
N GLU A 275 20.44 -31.72 4.06
CA GLU A 275 20.29 -33.04 4.69
C GLU A 275 20.58 -33.05 6.21
N ASN A 276 21.23 -32.01 6.74
CA ASN A 276 21.63 -31.96 8.14
C ASN A 276 21.61 -30.54 8.71
N SER A 277 21.61 -30.43 10.04
CA SER A 277 21.51 -29.15 10.75
C SER A 277 22.68 -28.20 10.42
N ASN A 278 23.89 -28.72 10.26
CA ASN A 278 25.08 -27.89 10.00
C ASN A 278 24.98 -27.19 8.64
N ALA A 279 24.53 -27.90 7.59
CA ALA A 279 24.29 -27.33 6.27
C ALA A 279 23.20 -26.25 6.34
N LEU A 280 22.15 -26.48 7.12
CA LEU A 280 21.06 -25.53 7.28
C LEU A 280 21.49 -24.26 8.04
N ASP A 281 22.37 -24.37 9.04
CA ASP A 281 22.90 -23.22 9.78
C ASP A 281 23.84 -22.34 8.94
N LEU A 282 24.52 -22.91 7.94
CA LEU A 282 25.27 -22.13 6.94
C LEU A 282 24.30 -21.35 6.03
N LEU A 283 23.23 -22.00 5.57
CA LEU A 283 22.19 -21.36 4.76
C LEU A 283 21.42 -20.28 5.54
N VAL A 284 21.27 -20.41 6.87
CA VAL A 284 20.70 -19.35 7.72
C VAL A 284 21.53 -18.07 7.65
N LYS A 285 22.86 -18.18 7.61
CA LYS A 285 23.73 -17.00 7.48
C LYS A 285 23.57 -16.33 6.11
N GLU A 286 23.49 -17.12 5.03
CA GLU A 286 23.24 -16.60 3.68
C GLU A 286 21.83 -15.99 3.57
N ALA A 287 20.83 -16.65 4.16
CA ALA A 287 19.47 -16.12 4.24
C ALA A 287 19.43 -14.79 5.00
N ASN A 288 20.18 -14.64 6.11
CA ASN A 288 20.26 -13.39 6.87
C ASN A 288 20.78 -12.21 6.03
N ILE A 289 21.67 -12.46 5.06
CA ILE A 289 22.14 -11.43 4.12
C ILE A 289 21.00 -11.01 3.17
N GLU A 290 20.14 -11.94 2.77
CA GLU A 290 18.90 -11.67 2.02
C GLU A 290 17.81 -10.99 2.88
N LEU A 291 17.77 -11.26 4.20
CA LEU A 291 16.73 -10.75 5.12
C LEU A 291 16.77 -9.22 5.28
N ASP A 292 17.94 -8.60 5.15
CA ASP A 292 18.12 -7.15 5.36
C ASP A 292 17.43 -6.29 4.29
N ILE A 293 16.97 -6.90 3.19
CA ILE A 293 16.53 -6.16 2.01
C ILE A 293 15.00 -6.20 1.83
N TYR A 294 14.29 -7.31 2.14
CA TYR A 294 12.82 -7.37 1.94
C TYR A 294 12.00 -8.28 2.88
N ALA A 295 10.88 -7.75 3.38
CA ALA A 295 10.05 -8.37 4.42
C ALA A 295 9.27 -9.62 4.01
N GLN A 296 8.91 -9.79 2.72
CA GLN A 296 8.12 -10.97 2.27
C GLN A 296 8.99 -12.17 1.96
N ARG A 297 10.07 -12.00 1.19
CA ARG A 297 11.12 -13.03 0.98
C ARG A 297 11.67 -13.50 2.33
N SER A 298 11.97 -12.56 3.23
CA SER A 298 12.42 -12.84 4.60
C SER A 298 11.47 -13.74 5.40
N LYS A 299 10.18 -13.42 5.44
CA LYS A 299 9.17 -14.25 6.12
C LYS A 299 9.10 -15.64 5.54
N HIS A 300 9.22 -15.77 4.22
CA HIS A 300 9.14 -17.07 3.56
C HIS A 300 10.39 -17.93 3.81
N LEU A 301 11.59 -17.36 3.74
CA LEU A 301 12.83 -18.07 4.05
C LEU A 301 12.82 -18.59 5.49
N ASN A 302 12.43 -17.75 6.46
CA ASN A 302 12.29 -18.16 7.86
C ASN A 302 11.30 -19.32 8.03
N LYS A 303 10.17 -19.28 7.31
CA LYS A 303 9.20 -20.37 7.31
C LYS A 303 9.78 -21.67 6.74
N MET A 304 10.47 -21.62 5.59
CA MET A 304 11.06 -22.81 4.98
C MET A 304 12.16 -23.42 5.85
N ILE A 305 13.00 -22.58 6.47
CA ILE A 305 14.03 -23.03 7.42
C ILE A 305 13.38 -23.77 8.60
N GLY A 306 12.30 -23.21 9.19
CA GLY A 306 11.57 -23.86 10.26
C GLY A 306 11.03 -25.24 9.85
N GLN A 307 10.36 -25.32 8.69
CA GLN A 307 9.85 -26.58 8.14
C GLN A 307 10.95 -27.61 7.90
N ARG A 308 12.10 -27.19 7.38
CA ARG A 308 13.21 -28.11 7.15
C ARG A 308 13.87 -28.59 8.45
N ARG A 309 14.01 -27.71 9.45
CA ARG A 309 14.51 -28.09 10.79
C ARG A 309 13.64 -29.18 11.41
N GLU A 310 12.32 -29.03 11.34
CA GLU A 310 11.39 -30.04 11.84
C GLU A 310 11.58 -31.40 11.14
N LEU A 311 11.68 -31.41 9.79
CA LEU A 311 11.90 -32.64 9.04
C LEU A 311 13.23 -33.32 9.37
N ILE A 312 14.31 -32.54 9.52
CA ILE A 312 15.63 -33.08 9.88
C ILE A 312 15.61 -33.64 11.31
N SER A 313 14.90 -32.98 12.25
CA SER A 313 14.74 -33.48 13.62
C SER A 313 14.01 -34.83 13.64
N VAL A 314 12.85 -34.93 12.96
CA VAL A 314 12.07 -36.17 12.91
C VAL A 314 12.86 -37.31 12.24
N ALA A 315 13.60 -37.01 11.17
CA ALA A 315 14.46 -38.00 10.52
C ALA A 315 15.65 -38.44 11.40
N GLY A 316 16.14 -37.56 12.28
CA GLY A 316 17.15 -37.90 13.28
C GLY A 316 16.61 -38.80 14.38
N ASP A 317 15.40 -38.50 14.87
CA ASP A 317 14.70 -39.29 15.90
C ASP A 317 14.35 -40.70 15.38
N ASP A 318 13.85 -40.82 14.14
CA ASP A 318 13.58 -42.12 13.49
C ASP A 318 14.86 -42.97 13.31
N LEU A 319 16.01 -42.32 13.07
CA LEU A 319 17.30 -42.99 12.94
C LEU A 319 17.83 -43.48 14.29
N ASP A 320 17.66 -42.70 15.34
CA ASP A 320 18.05 -43.07 16.70
C ASP A 320 17.17 -44.21 17.24
N ASP A 321 15.88 -44.26 16.89
CA ASP A 321 14.98 -45.37 17.19
C ASP A 321 15.38 -46.66 16.43
N LEU A 322 15.73 -46.56 15.15
CA LEU A 322 16.28 -47.69 14.36
C LEU A 322 17.64 -48.18 14.89
N ILE A 323 18.50 -47.28 15.36
CA ILE A 323 19.78 -47.62 16.01
C ILE A 323 19.54 -48.26 17.38
N SER A 324 18.52 -47.82 18.11
CA SER A 324 18.05 -48.40 19.37
C SER A 324 17.62 -49.86 19.17
N ASP A 325 16.82 -50.15 18.14
CA ASP A 325 16.33 -51.50 17.84
C ASP A 325 17.46 -52.49 17.47
N ILE A 326 18.52 -52.02 16.81
CA ILE A 326 19.71 -52.82 16.48
C ILE A 326 20.57 -53.11 17.74
N LYS A 327 20.50 -52.25 18.76
CA LYS A 327 21.28 -52.42 20.01
C LYS A 327 20.64 -53.38 21.00
N THR A 328 19.42 -53.85 20.78
CA THR A 328 18.81 -54.94 21.57
C THR A 328 19.47 -56.28 21.23
N PRO A 329 20.24 -56.92 22.13
CA PRO A 329 20.93 -58.16 21.81
C PRO A 329 19.94 -59.33 21.72
N LEU A 330 20.09 -60.16 20.68
CA LEU A 330 19.49 -61.49 20.54
C LEU A 330 19.98 -62.42 21.67
N THR A 331 19.34 -62.38 22.83
CA THR A 331 19.45 -63.44 23.84
C THR A 331 18.29 -64.42 23.71
N SER A 332 18.50 -65.45 22.89
CA SER A 332 17.82 -66.74 23.04
C SER A 332 18.69 -67.86 22.43
N GLN A 333 19.72 -68.27 23.16
CA GLN A 333 20.26 -69.63 22.99
C GLN A 333 19.51 -70.57 23.93
N PRO A 334 18.95 -71.69 23.44
CA PRO A 334 18.39 -72.72 24.31
C PRO A 334 19.54 -73.56 24.89
N THR A 335 19.50 -73.80 26.21
CA THR A 335 20.33 -74.79 26.90
C THR A 335 19.99 -76.20 26.41
N PRO A 336 20.97 -77.07 26.10
CA PRO A 336 20.72 -78.48 25.85
C PRO A 336 20.65 -79.27 27.17
N ASP A 337 19.72 -80.23 27.21
CA ASP A 337 19.52 -81.19 28.30
C ASP A 337 20.75 -82.06 28.57
N PHE A 338 21.03 -82.28 29.85
CA PHE A 338 21.64 -83.50 30.39
C PHE A 338 20.98 -83.90 31.70
#